data_AF-A0A3Q0NAE2-F1
#
_entry.id   AF-A0A3Q0NAE2-F1
#
_cell.length_a   1.000
_cell.length_b   1.000
_cell.length_c   1.000
_cell.angle_alpha   90.00
_cell.angle_beta   90.00
_cell.angle_gamma   90.00
#
_symmetry.space_group_name_H-M   'P 1'
#
loop_
_entity.id
_entity.type
_entity.pdbx_description
1 polymer ?
#
loop_
_entity_poly.entity_id
_entity_poly.type
_entity_poly.pdbx_seq_one_letter_code
_entity_poly.pdbx_strand_id
1 'polypeptide(L)'
;MNQKIVVALGGNAILSSDASAEAQRSALEETAEYLVQFIENGDDLIISHGNGPQVGNLMLQQHAGASEKNPAMPLDTCVAMTQGSIGYWMQNALDKAFLKHGLDKVAVSLITQVVVDKDDPAFEKPTKPIGPFLNKEEAEKEMAETGAIFLEDAGRGYRKVVPSPRPLSIKEHQIIKQLVDSGVVTISAGGGGVSVVENGLDLSGVETVIDKDFASEKLAELIDADLLVILTGVENVYINYNQPNQKKLEQVTVSELEKYIDEKQFAAGSMLPKIEAATAFVKERPHAKAIITSLENIGAMLERGAGTVIVAG
;
A
#
# COMPACT_ATOMS: atom_id res chain seq x y z
N MET A 1 -20.02 -18.55 4.90
CA MET A 1 -19.46 -17.89 3.71
C MET A 1 -18.10 -17.42 4.11
N ASN A 2 -17.10 -17.63 3.26
CA ASN A 2 -15.75 -17.12 3.48
C ASN A 2 -15.80 -15.59 3.47
N GLN A 3 -15.03 -14.94 4.35
CA GLN A 3 -14.95 -13.49 4.37
C GLN A 3 -13.93 -13.04 3.32
N LYS A 4 -14.27 -12.05 2.48
CA LYS A 4 -13.30 -11.45 1.54
C LYS A 4 -12.51 -10.37 2.24
N ILE A 5 -11.20 -10.56 2.33
CA ILE A 5 -10.30 -9.68 3.09
C ILE A 5 -9.24 -9.09 2.17
N VAL A 6 -9.23 -7.76 2.04
CA VAL A 6 -8.12 -7.04 1.41
C VAL A 6 -7.11 -6.65 2.48
N VAL A 7 -5.88 -7.12 2.35
CA VAL A 7 -4.76 -6.81 3.25
C VAL A 7 -3.75 -5.91 2.55
N ALA A 8 -3.61 -4.68 3.04
CA ALA A 8 -2.62 -3.71 2.57
C ALA A 8 -1.31 -3.81 3.36
N LEU A 9 -0.28 -4.39 2.75
CA LEU A 9 1.00 -4.62 3.40
C LEU A 9 1.80 -3.34 3.61
N GLY A 10 2.26 -3.13 4.86
CA GLY A 10 3.21 -2.11 5.32
C GLY A 10 4.56 -2.11 4.57
N GLY A 11 5.34 -1.02 4.69
CA GLY A 11 6.73 -1.02 4.20
C GLY A 11 7.59 -2.07 4.93
N ASN A 12 7.31 -2.27 6.21
CA ASN A 12 7.99 -3.25 7.08
C ASN A 12 7.74 -4.71 6.66
N ALA A 13 6.72 -4.98 5.84
CA ALA A 13 6.43 -6.33 5.35
C ALA A 13 7.38 -6.78 4.23
N ILE A 14 8.06 -5.83 3.57
CA ILE A 14 8.91 -6.13 2.40
C ILE A 14 10.35 -5.72 2.66
N LEU A 15 10.59 -4.53 3.20
CA LEU A 15 11.93 -3.99 3.35
C LEU A 15 12.36 -4.00 4.82
N SER A 16 13.48 -4.67 5.10
CA SER A 16 14.24 -4.56 6.35
C SER A 16 15.30 -3.44 6.25
N SER A 17 16.18 -3.30 7.24
CA SER A 17 17.29 -2.33 7.11
C SER A 17 18.25 -2.64 5.94
N ASP A 18 18.22 -3.86 5.39
CA ASP A 18 18.97 -4.28 4.21
C ASP A 18 18.08 -4.27 2.95
N ALA A 19 18.52 -3.53 1.94
CA ALA A 19 17.83 -3.40 0.65
C ALA A 19 18.12 -4.52 -0.35
N SER A 20 18.93 -5.52 0.03
CA SER A 20 19.24 -6.67 -0.83
C SER A 20 17.99 -7.49 -1.18
N ALA A 21 17.99 -8.13 -2.34
CA ALA A 21 16.90 -9.04 -2.73
C ALA A 21 16.80 -10.26 -1.79
N GLU A 22 17.89 -10.67 -1.15
CA GLU A 22 17.88 -11.74 -0.14
C GLU A 22 17.12 -11.32 1.11
N ALA A 23 17.45 -10.16 1.68
CA ALA A 23 16.77 -9.65 2.86
C ALA A 23 15.28 -9.39 2.62
N GLN A 24 14.91 -8.80 1.47
CA GLN A 24 13.51 -8.55 1.15
C GLN A 24 12.71 -9.84 0.92
N ARG A 25 13.31 -10.87 0.31
CA ARG A 25 12.68 -12.20 0.21
C ARG A 25 12.48 -12.83 1.57
N SER A 26 13.48 -12.76 2.45
CA SER A 26 13.39 -13.28 3.82
C SER A 26 12.26 -12.60 4.62
N ALA A 27 12.11 -11.28 4.50
CA ALA A 27 11.02 -10.53 5.14
C ALA A 27 9.63 -10.92 4.60
N LEU A 28 9.54 -11.17 3.29
CA LEU A 28 8.31 -11.64 2.65
C LEU A 28 7.96 -13.08 3.02
N GLU A 29 8.95 -13.95 3.23
CA GLU A 29 8.72 -15.31 3.76
C GLU A 29 8.13 -15.26 5.17
N GLU A 30 8.67 -14.41 6.05
CA GLU A 30 8.09 -14.19 7.38
C GLU A 30 6.67 -13.62 7.30
N THR A 31 6.45 -12.62 6.44
CA THR A 31 5.12 -12.05 6.19
C THR A 31 4.12 -13.10 5.73
N ALA A 32 4.51 -14.00 4.82
CA ALA A 32 3.65 -15.05 4.31
C ALA A 32 3.17 -16.00 5.43
N GLU A 33 4.00 -16.31 6.42
CA GLU A 33 3.61 -17.16 7.56
C GLU A 33 2.52 -16.51 8.42
N TYR A 34 2.51 -15.17 8.55
CA TYR A 34 1.41 -14.47 9.22
C TYR A 34 0.15 -14.44 8.34
N LEU A 35 0.29 -14.21 7.04
CA LEU A 35 -0.86 -14.11 6.13
C LEU A 35 -1.60 -15.44 5.93
N VAL A 36 -0.91 -16.58 6.05
CA VAL A 36 -1.54 -17.90 5.98
C VAL A 36 -2.64 -18.07 7.03
N GLN A 37 -2.56 -17.39 8.18
CA GLN A 37 -3.57 -17.49 9.24
C GLN A 37 -4.97 -17.05 8.77
N PHE A 38 -5.07 -16.10 7.84
CA PHE A 38 -6.36 -15.74 7.21
C PHE A 38 -6.96 -16.92 6.45
N ILE A 39 -6.12 -17.64 5.71
CA ILE A 39 -6.54 -18.76 4.87
C ILE A 39 -6.93 -19.95 5.76
N GLU A 40 -6.18 -20.20 6.83
CA GLU A 40 -6.52 -21.22 7.83
C GLU A 40 -7.83 -20.90 8.56
N ASN A 41 -8.14 -19.61 8.74
CA ASN A 41 -9.42 -19.14 9.27
C ASN A 41 -10.58 -19.29 8.24
N GLY A 42 -10.27 -19.68 6.99
CA GLY A 42 -11.26 -19.88 5.93
C GLY A 42 -11.58 -18.62 5.12
N ASP A 43 -10.74 -17.58 5.21
CA ASP A 43 -10.95 -16.31 4.52
C ASP A 43 -10.41 -16.33 3.08
N ASP A 44 -11.06 -15.56 2.21
CA ASP A 44 -10.60 -15.32 0.84
C ASP A 44 -9.69 -14.07 0.85
N LEU A 45 -8.39 -14.30 0.63
CA LEU A 45 -7.35 -13.30 0.84
C LEU A 45 -6.94 -12.58 -0.46
N ILE A 46 -6.95 -11.25 -0.40
CA ILE A 46 -6.44 -10.34 -1.43
C ILE A 46 -5.33 -9.51 -0.81
N ILE A 47 -4.17 -9.43 -1.46
CA ILE A 47 -2.99 -8.75 -0.94
C ILE A 47 -2.67 -7.56 -1.86
N SER A 48 -2.44 -6.40 -1.25
CA SER A 48 -1.75 -5.29 -1.89
C SER A 48 -0.52 -4.92 -1.09
N HIS A 49 0.37 -4.11 -1.67
CA HIS A 49 1.59 -3.72 -0.97
C HIS A 49 2.10 -2.34 -1.40
N GLY A 50 2.97 -1.75 -0.59
CA GLY A 50 3.74 -0.57 -0.99
C GLY A 50 4.97 -0.94 -1.81
N ASN A 51 5.57 0.04 -2.47
CA ASN A 51 6.82 -0.13 -3.22
C ASN A 51 7.83 1.03 -3.01
N GLY A 52 7.57 1.95 -2.07
CA GLY A 52 8.28 3.25 -1.98
C GLY A 52 9.81 3.15 -2.03
N PRO A 53 10.44 2.30 -1.19
CA PRO A 53 11.89 2.09 -1.29
C PRO A 53 12.33 1.38 -2.58
N GLN A 54 11.58 0.40 -3.05
CA GLN A 54 11.91 -0.41 -4.22
C GLN A 54 11.86 0.42 -5.50
N VAL A 55 10.78 1.19 -5.71
CA VAL A 55 10.64 2.09 -6.85
C VAL A 55 11.65 3.22 -6.75
N GLY A 56 11.96 3.67 -5.53
CA GLY A 56 13.02 4.63 -5.27
C GLY A 56 14.39 4.16 -5.76
N ASN A 57 14.83 2.96 -5.34
CA ASN A 57 16.08 2.37 -5.78
C ASN A 57 16.10 2.11 -7.29
N LEU A 58 14.98 1.67 -7.87
CA LEU A 58 14.88 1.46 -9.30
C LEU A 58 15.03 2.79 -10.07
N MET A 59 14.45 3.89 -9.60
CA MET A 59 14.64 5.21 -10.20
C MET A 59 16.10 5.68 -10.16
N LEU A 60 16.83 5.40 -9.07
CA LEU A 60 18.28 5.67 -9.02
C LEU A 60 19.03 4.84 -10.08
N GLN A 61 18.65 3.57 -10.27
CA GLN A 61 19.24 2.71 -11.29
C GLN A 61 18.93 3.22 -12.71
N GLN A 62 17.70 3.67 -12.96
CA GLN A 62 17.32 4.28 -14.23
C GLN A 62 18.18 5.52 -14.52
N HIS A 63 18.34 6.40 -13.53
CA HIS A 63 19.15 7.60 -13.68
C HIS A 63 20.64 7.28 -13.91
N ALA A 64 21.21 6.39 -13.10
CA ALA A 64 22.62 6.00 -13.20
C ALA A 64 22.96 5.27 -14.51
N GLY A 65 22.01 4.52 -15.07
CA GLY A 65 22.16 3.78 -16.32
C GLY A 65 21.73 4.53 -17.58
N ALA A 66 21.24 5.77 -17.44
CA ALA A 66 20.63 6.53 -18.52
C ALA A 66 21.64 6.89 -19.61
N SER A 67 21.32 6.55 -20.86
CA SER A 67 22.05 6.99 -22.06
C SER A 67 21.14 6.94 -23.29
N GLU A 68 21.57 7.47 -24.44
CA GLU A 68 20.80 7.35 -25.69
C GLU A 68 20.50 5.89 -26.07
N LYS A 69 21.38 4.95 -25.69
CA LYS A 69 21.22 3.51 -25.95
C LYS A 69 20.44 2.77 -24.86
N ASN A 70 20.26 3.39 -23.70
CA ASN A 70 19.56 2.83 -22.55
C ASN A 70 18.82 3.97 -21.83
N PRO A 71 17.72 4.48 -22.41
CA PRO A 71 17.00 5.60 -21.81
C PRO A 71 16.38 5.19 -20.48
N ALA A 72 16.36 6.12 -19.52
CA ALA A 72 15.67 5.92 -18.25
C ALA A 72 14.17 5.70 -18.50
N MET A 73 13.62 4.68 -17.86
CA MET A 73 12.17 4.45 -17.88
C MET A 73 11.44 5.47 -17.01
N PRO A 74 10.23 5.90 -17.41
CA PRO A 74 9.41 6.78 -16.60
C PRO A 74 8.88 6.08 -15.33
N LEU A 75 8.40 6.86 -14.38
CA LEU A 75 8.02 6.39 -13.05
C LEU A 75 6.89 5.34 -13.08
N ASP A 76 5.88 5.50 -13.92
CA ASP A 76 4.77 4.56 -14.12
C ASP A 76 5.28 3.18 -14.55
N THR A 77 6.24 3.15 -15.48
CA THR A 77 6.91 1.91 -15.91
C THR A 77 7.74 1.31 -14.78
N CYS A 78 8.41 2.14 -13.98
CA CYS A 78 9.13 1.67 -12.79
C CYS A 78 8.19 1.08 -11.73
N VAL A 79 6.98 1.64 -11.56
CA VAL A 79 5.94 1.03 -10.71
C VAL A 79 5.58 -0.35 -11.23
N ALA A 80 5.34 -0.51 -12.54
CA ALA A 80 5.05 -1.82 -13.14
C ALA A 80 6.19 -2.83 -12.92
N MET A 81 7.45 -2.40 -13.07
CA MET A 81 8.62 -3.24 -12.77
C MET A 81 8.64 -3.70 -11.31
N THR A 82 8.31 -2.82 -10.36
CA THR A 82 8.26 -3.18 -8.93
C THR A 82 7.09 -4.07 -8.56
N GLN A 83 5.97 -4.03 -9.29
CA GLN A 83 4.91 -5.03 -9.14
C GLN A 83 5.42 -6.40 -9.57
N GLY A 84 6.17 -6.48 -10.68
CA GLY A 84 6.79 -7.72 -11.12
C GLY A 84 7.78 -8.29 -10.10
N SER A 85 8.69 -7.47 -9.57
CA SER A 85 9.71 -7.96 -8.63
C SER A 85 9.12 -8.35 -7.26
N ILE A 86 8.30 -7.49 -6.66
CA ILE A 86 7.70 -7.76 -5.34
C ILE A 86 6.64 -8.87 -5.45
N GLY A 87 5.80 -8.84 -6.49
CA GLY A 87 4.81 -9.89 -6.73
C GLY A 87 5.46 -11.26 -6.91
N TYR A 88 6.57 -11.33 -7.67
CA TYR A 88 7.36 -12.56 -7.77
C TYR A 88 7.88 -13.06 -6.42
N TRP A 89 8.40 -12.19 -5.55
CA TRP A 89 8.87 -12.63 -4.24
C TRP A 89 7.72 -13.06 -3.33
N MET A 90 6.64 -12.28 -3.30
CA MET A 90 5.47 -12.55 -2.46
C MET A 90 4.75 -13.84 -2.87
N GLN A 91 4.55 -14.09 -4.17
CA GLN A 91 3.90 -15.32 -4.64
C GLN A 91 4.72 -16.56 -4.25
N ASN A 92 6.05 -16.51 -4.39
CA ASN A 92 6.92 -17.63 -3.99
C ASN A 92 6.87 -17.86 -2.48
N ALA A 93 6.87 -16.79 -1.69
CA ALA A 93 6.76 -16.86 -0.24
C ALA A 93 5.43 -17.48 0.20
N LEU A 94 4.32 -17.08 -0.43
CA LEU A 94 3.00 -17.64 -0.18
C LEU A 94 2.91 -19.11 -0.61
N ASP A 95 3.32 -19.46 -1.82
CA ASP A 95 3.27 -20.85 -2.29
C ASP A 95 4.09 -21.78 -1.39
N LYS A 96 5.27 -21.32 -0.93
CA LYS A 96 6.09 -22.04 0.06
C LYS A 96 5.35 -22.21 1.38
N ALA A 97 4.68 -21.17 1.88
CA ALA A 97 3.91 -21.23 3.10
C ALA A 97 2.68 -22.15 2.94
N PHE A 98 1.96 -22.09 1.82
CA PHE A 98 0.84 -22.97 1.51
C PHE A 98 1.26 -24.44 1.56
N LEU A 99 2.36 -24.79 0.90
CA LEU A 99 2.91 -26.15 0.92
C LEU A 99 3.30 -26.60 2.34
N LYS A 100 3.92 -25.72 3.12
CA LYS A 100 4.33 -26.00 4.51
C LYS A 100 3.14 -26.28 5.42
N HIS A 101 2.05 -25.54 5.24
CA HIS A 101 0.81 -25.65 6.02
C HIS A 101 -0.21 -26.63 5.42
N GLY A 102 0.14 -27.32 4.32
CA GLY A 102 -0.73 -28.31 3.68
C GLY A 102 -1.97 -27.72 3.02
N LEU A 103 -1.90 -26.47 2.59
CA LEU A 103 -2.99 -25.72 1.96
C LEU A 103 -2.93 -25.89 0.44
N ASP A 104 -4.04 -26.32 -0.16
CA ASP A 104 -4.22 -26.38 -1.61
C ASP A 104 -4.70 -25.01 -2.12
N LYS A 105 -3.76 -24.09 -2.25
CA LYS A 105 -3.97 -22.71 -2.69
C LYS A 105 -2.91 -22.32 -3.72
N VAL A 106 -3.24 -21.30 -4.52
CA VAL A 106 -2.34 -20.71 -5.51
C VAL A 106 -2.29 -19.21 -5.29
N ALA A 107 -1.09 -18.63 -5.27
CA ALA A 107 -0.90 -17.19 -5.30
C ALA A 107 -0.61 -16.68 -6.72
N VAL A 108 -1.26 -15.59 -7.13
CA VAL A 108 -1.01 -14.96 -8.44
C VAL A 108 -0.82 -13.45 -8.28
N SER A 109 0.26 -12.94 -8.86
CA SER A 109 0.51 -11.50 -8.96
C SER A 109 -0.04 -10.93 -10.27
N LEU A 110 -0.81 -9.85 -10.18
CA LEU A 110 -1.39 -9.16 -11.33
C LEU A 110 -0.77 -7.77 -11.48
N ILE A 111 -0.24 -7.49 -12.68
CA ILE A 111 0.05 -6.10 -13.05
C ILE A 111 -1.27 -5.33 -13.02
N THR A 112 -1.30 -4.25 -12.27
CA THR A 112 -2.52 -3.52 -11.95
C THR A 112 -2.38 -2.06 -12.36
N GLN A 113 -3.31 -1.59 -13.19
CA GLN A 113 -3.47 -0.20 -13.60
C GLN A 113 -4.59 0.46 -12.79
N VAL A 114 -4.33 1.67 -12.33
CA VAL A 114 -5.25 2.43 -11.48
C VAL A 114 -5.54 3.76 -12.13
N VAL A 115 -6.83 3.94 -12.44
CA VAL A 115 -7.34 5.14 -13.11
C VAL A 115 -7.35 6.27 -12.11
N VAL A 116 -6.79 7.42 -12.51
CA VAL A 116 -6.77 8.66 -11.74
C VAL A 116 -7.37 9.80 -12.56
N ASP A 117 -7.85 10.84 -11.87
CA ASP A 117 -8.33 12.03 -12.56
C ASP A 117 -7.15 12.82 -13.14
N LYS A 118 -7.19 13.16 -14.43
CA LYS A 118 -6.17 13.98 -15.07
C LYS A 118 -6.11 15.41 -14.50
N ASP A 119 -7.23 15.87 -13.92
CA ASP A 119 -7.39 17.20 -13.35
C ASP A 119 -7.27 17.18 -11.81
N ASP A 120 -6.72 16.09 -11.22
CA ASP A 120 -6.54 15.97 -9.77
C ASP A 120 -5.61 17.08 -9.23
N PRO A 121 -6.02 17.84 -8.19
CA PRO A 121 -5.19 18.89 -7.61
C PRO A 121 -3.81 18.42 -7.10
N ALA A 122 -3.64 17.13 -6.83
CA ALA A 122 -2.37 16.54 -6.43
C ALA A 122 -1.25 16.72 -7.49
N PHE A 123 -1.61 16.90 -8.77
CA PHE A 123 -0.64 17.20 -9.83
C PHE A 123 0.06 18.54 -9.62
N GLU A 124 -0.62 19.52 -9.03
CA GLU A 124 -0.06 20.84 -8.74
C GLU A 124 0.74 20.85 -7.43
N LYS A 125 0.46 19.92 -6.51
CA LYS A 125 1.07 19.87 -5.18
C LYS A 125 1.59 18.46 -4.85
N PRO A 126 2.81 18.10 -5.31
CA PRO A 126 3.41 16.82 -5.00
C PRO A 126 3.76 16.72 -3.52
N THR A 127 3.35 15.61 -2.90
CA THR A 127 3.52 15.39 -1.45
C THR A 127 4.07 14.01 -1.13
N LYS A 128 4.05 13.06 -2.07
CA LYS A 128 4.39 11.67 -1.81
C LYS A 128 5.89 11.42 -1.94
N PRO A 129 6.60 11.05 -0.86
CA PRO A 129 8.04 10.87 -0.93
C PRO A 129 8.41 9.50 -1.53
N ILE A 130 9.32 9.53 -2.51
CA ILE A 130 9.91 8.37 -3.19
C ILE A 130 11.45 8.46 -3.13
N GLY A 131 12.14 7.37 -3.47
CA GLY A 131 13.61 7.41 -3.50
C GLY A 131 14.27 7.29 -2.12
N PRO A 132 15.61 7.26 -2.10
CA PRO A 132 16.41 7.26 -0.88
C PRO A 132 16.35 8.62 -0.17
N PHE A 133 16.82 8.66 1.07
CA PHE A 133 17.09 9.93 1.75
C PHE A 133 18.39 10.54 1.21
N LEU A 134 18.31 11.79 0.80
CA LEU A 134 19.45 12.63 0.46
C LEU A 134 19.72 13.61 1.61
N ASN A 135 20.97 14.06 1.71
CA ASN A 135 21.26 15.26 2.49
C ASN A 135 20.78 16.52 1.75
N LYS A 136 20.81 17.67 2.42
CA LYS A 136 20.31 18.93 1.86
C LYS A 136 21.06 19.35 0.59
N GLU A 137 22.39 19.24 0.58
CA GLU A 137 23.22 19.65 -0.55
C GLU A 137 23.00 18.76 -1.78
N GLU A 138 22.88 17.44 -1.56
CA GLU A 138 22.55 16.46 -2.61
C GLU A 138 21.17 16.74 -3.21
N ALA A 139 20.16 17.02 -2.38
CA ALA A 139 18.83 17.34 -2.84
C ALA A 139 18.80 18.67 -3.62
N GLU A 140 19.47 19.72 -3.14
CA GLU A 140 19.56 21.02 -3.84
C GLU A 140 20.23 20.88 -5.21
N LYS A 141 21.27 20.05 -5.31
CA LYS A 141 21.92 19.75 -6.59
C LYS A 141 20.96 19.04 -7.55
N GLU A 142 20.29 17.99 -7.09
CA GLU A 142 19.34 17.22 -7.92
C GLU A 142 18.16 18.09 -8.39
N MET A 143 17.65 18.96 -7.51
CA MET A 143 16.59 19.92 -7.85
C MET A 143 17.03 20.89 -8.96
N ALA A 144 18.28 21.37 -8.91
CA ALA A 144 18.83 22.27 -9.92
C ALA A 144 19.08 21.59 -11.28
N GLU A 145 19.46 20.31 -11.26
CA GLU A 145 19.78 19.56 -12.48
C GLU A 145 18.53 19.00 -13.19
N THR A 146 17.51 18.60 -12.42
CA THR A 146 16.36 17.85 -12.96
C THR A 146 15.03 18.58 -12.89
N GLY A 147 14.92 19.63 -12.07
CA GLY A 147 13.64 20.28 -11.75
C GLY A 147 12.70 19.44 -10.89
N ALA A 148 13.14 18.27 -10.40
CA ALA A 148 12.39 17.49 -9.42
C ALA A 148 12.19 18.28 -8.12
N ILE A 149 11.17 17.94 -7.34
CA ILE A 149 10.89 18.59 -6.06
C ILE A 149 11.32 17.64 -4.94
N PHE A 150 12.07 18.16 -3.97
CA PHE A 150 12.49 17.42 -2.77
C PHE A 150 11.95 18.12 -1.52
N LEU A 151 11.43 17.35 -0.57
CA LEU A 151 10.96 17.84 0.73
C LEU A 151 11.66 17.12 1.87
N GLU A 152 11.83 17.81 3.00
CA GLU A 152 12.36 17.21 4.23
C GLU A 152 11.33 16.23 4.82
N ASP A 153 11.77 15.01 5.16
CA ASP A 153 10.93 13.94 5.69
C ASP A 153 11.30 13.65 7.16
N ALA A 154 10.65 14.40 8.05
CA ALA A 154 10.68 14.21 9.51
C ALA A 154 12.11 14.11 10.12
N GLY A 155 13.04 14.94 9.66
CA GLY A 155 14.42 14.99 10.16
C GLY A 155 15.31 13.83 9.69
N ARG A 156 14.82 12.95 8.81
CA ARG A 156 15.59 11.82 8.26
C ARG A 156 16.37 12.16 6.99
N GLY A 157 16.18 13.37 6.47
CA GLY A 157 16.77 13.85 5.22
C GLY A 157 15.71 14.36 4.24
N TYR A 158 16.12 14.54 2.99
CA TYR A 158 15.30 15.04 1.89
C TYR A 158 14.96 13.90 0.94
N ARG A 159 13.71 13.85 0.45
CA ARG A 159 13.27 12.84 -0.52
C ARG A 159 12.54 13.50 -1.68
N LYS A 160 12.69 12.93 -2.88
CA LYS A 160 11.94 13.35 -4.06
C LYS A 160 10.45 13.18 -3.76
N VAL A 161 9.64 14.19 -4.03
CA VAL A 161 8.19 14.09 -3.94
C VAL A 161 7.56 14.08 -5.32
N VAL A 162 6.50 13.29 -5.45
CA VAL A 162 5.71 13.19 -6.67
C VAL A 162 4.23 13.40 -6.35
N PRO A 163 3.40 13.72 -7.36
CA PRO A 163 1.96 13.76 -7.19
C PRO A 163 1.42 12.42 -6.68
N SER A 164 0.37 12.49 -5.87
CA SER A 164 -0.35 11.33 -5.34
C SER A 164 -1.86 11.54 -5.48
N PRO A 165 -2.37 11.43 -6.72
CA PRO A 165 -3.79 11.58 -7.00
C PRO A 165 -4.61 10.46 -6.34
N ARG A 166 -5.91 10.70 -6.19
CA ARG A 166 -6.84 9.70 -5.64
C ARG A 166 -7.17 8.64 -6.70
N PRO A 167 -7.22 7.34 -6.32
CA PRO A 167 -7.63 6.28 -7.23
C PRO A 167 -9.14 6.38 -7.50
N LEU A 168 -9.51 6.53 -8.77
CA LEU A 168 -10.92 6.52 -9.19
C LEU A 168 -11.43 5.09 -9.40
N SER A 169 -10.61 4.25 -10.03
CA SER A 169 -10.96 2.87 -10.35
C SER A 169 -9.72 2.01 -10.57
N ILE A 170 -9.88 0.70 -10.49
CA ILE A 170 -8.83 -0.28 -10.79
C ILE A 170 -9.24 -1.03 -12.05
N LYS A 171 -8.41 -1.01 -13.10
CA LYS A 171 -8.81 -1.58 -14.39
C LYS A 171 -9.06 -3.09 -14.30
N GLU A 172 -8.22 -3.80 -13.55
CA GLU A 172 -8.25 -5.25 -13.42
C GLU A 172 -9.19 -5.77 -12.28
N HIS A 173 -9.99 -4.92 -11.63
CA HIS A 173 -10.81 -5.34 -10.47
C HIS A 173 -11.74 -6.53 -10.76
N GLN A 174 -12.32 -6.61 -11.97
CA GLN A 174 -13.23 -7.69 -12.35
C GLN A 174 -12.52 -9.05 -12.41
N ILE A 175 -11.33 -9.10 -13.00
CA ILE A 175 -10.56 -10.36 -13.07
C ILE A 175 -9.99 -10.73 -11.70
N ILE A 176 -9.57 -9.73 -10.90
CA ILE A 176 -9.15 -9.95 -9.51
C ILE A 176 -10.30 -10.61 -8.73
N LYS A 177 -11.52 -10.06 -8.81
CA LYS A 177 -12.70 -10.61 -8.16
C LYS A 177 -12.99 -12.05 -8.60
N GLN A 178 -12.94 -12.34 -9.89
CA GLN A 178 -13.18 -13.69 -10.42
C GLN A 178 -12.15 -14.71 -9.90
N LEU A 179 -10.87 -14.32 -9.81
CA LEU A 179 -9.82 -15.19 -9.28
C LEU A 179 -10.04 -15.48 -7.79
N VAL A 180 -10.34 -14.45 -7.01
CA VAL A 180 -10.64 -14.58 -5.57
C VAL A 180 -11.86 -15.46 -5.34
N ASP A 181 -12.94 -15.25 -6.09
CA ASP A 181 -14.16 -16.06 -6.02
C ASP A 181 -13.91 -17.54 -6.39
N SER A 182 -12.82 -17.83 -7.12
CA SER A 182 -12.36 -19.19 -7.44
C SER A 182 -11.39 -19.77 -6.41
N GLY A 183 -11.10 -19.04 -5.32
CA GLY A 183 -10.24 -19.47 -4.23
C GLY A 183 -8.75 -19.15 -4.41
N VAL A 184 -8.38 -18.40 -5.44
CA VAL A 184 -6.99 -17.94 -5.71
C VAL A 184 -6.65 -16.75 -4.81
N VAL A 185 -5.45 -16.76 -4.22
CA VAL A 185 -4.92 -15.61 -3.48
C VAL A 185 -4.29 -14.64 -4.47
N THR A 186 -4.83 -13.43 -4.57
CA THR A 186 -4.34 -12.44 -5.54
C THR A 186 -3.43 -11.41 -4.88
N ILE A 187 -2.29 -11.11 -5.51
CA ILE A 187 -1.43 -9.97 -5.20
C ILE A 187 -1.66 -8.91 -6.28
N SER A 188 -2.16 -7.75 -5.91
CA SER A 188 -2.57 -6.71 -6.86
C SER A 188 -2.39 -5.30 -6.28
N ALA A 189 -2.58 -4.27 -7.11
CA ALA A 189 -2.40 -2.86 -6.73
C ALA A 189 -1.02 -2.59 -6.06
N GLY A 190 0.01 -3.33 -6.47
CA GLY A 190 1.36 -3.19 -5.91
C GLY A 190 1.91 -1.78 -6.14
N GLY A 191 2.39 -1.16 -5.08
CA GLY A 191 2.81 0.24 -5.09
C GLY A 191 1.69 1.27 -5.18
N GLY A 192 0.43 0.86 -4.99
CA GLY A 192 -0.75 1.67 -5.29
C GLY A 192 -1.26 1.50 -6.73
N GLY A 193 -0.60 0.69 -7.56
CA GLY A 193 -0.95 0.49 -8.96
C GLY A 193 -0.21 1.44 -9.92
N VAL A 194 -0.17 1.06 -11.20
CA VAL A 194 0.36 1.91 -12.27
C VAL A 194 -0.68 3.00 -12.55
N SER A 195 -0.33 4.25 -12.26
CA SER A 195 -1.23 5.39 -12.46
C SER A 195 -1.49 5.61 -13.95
N VAL A 196 -2.77 5.60 -14.34
CA VAL A 196 -3.18 5.84 -15.73
C VAL A 196 -4.33 6.84 -15.79
N VAL A 197 -4.37 7.63 -16.86
CA VAL A 197 -5.52 8.48 -17.22
C VAL A 197 -6.24 7.89 -18.42
N GLU A 198 -7.57 7.97 -18.41
CA GLU A 198 -8.40 7.56 -19.55
C GLU A 198 -8.45 8.64 -20.62
N ASN A 199 -8.01 8.30 -21.83
CA ASN A 199 -7.98 9.17 -23.00
C ASN A 199 -8.82 8.54 -24.13
N GLY A 200 -10.14 8.57 -23.98
CA GLY A 200 -11.06 7.93 -24.92
C GLY A 200 -10.97 6.41 -24.85
N LEU A 201 -10.31 5.78 -25.83
CA LEU A 201 -10.10 4.32 -25.85
C LEU A 201 -8.74 3.89 -25.28
N ASP A 202 -7.83 4.83 -25.07
CA ASP A 202 -6.47 4.56 -24.61
C ASP A 202 -6.33 4.84 -23.11
N LEU A 203 -5.42 4.10 -22.47
CA LEU A 203 -4.90 4.39 -21.13
C LEU A 203 -3.47 4.90 -21.27
N SER A 204 -3.20 6.07 -20.69
CA SER A 204 -1.86 6.66 -20.72
C SER A 204 -1.28 6.71 -19.32
N GLY A 205 -0.07 6.16 -19.16
CA GLY A 205 0.67 6.22 -17.90
C GLY A 205 1.00 7.67 -17.52
N VAL A 206 0.91 7.97 -16.22
CA VAL A 206 1.29 9.27 -15.66
C VAL A 206 2.27 9.08 -14.52
N GLU A 207 3.26 9.97 -14.41
CA GLU A 207 4.35 9.86 -13.43
C GLU A 207 3.92 10.30 -12.03
N THR A 208 3.05 9.50 -11.42
CA THR A 208 2.52 9.70 -10.07
C THR A 208 2.61 8.43 -9.25
N VAL A 209 2.61 8.56 -7.92
CA VAL A 209 2.52 7.42 -7.00
C VAL A 209 1.26 7.55 -6.18
N ILE A 210 0.33 6.64 -6.41
CA ILE A 210 -0.92 6.56 -5.66
C ILE A 210 -0.62 6.05 -4.26
N ASP A 211 -1.31 6.59 -3.26
CA ASP A 211 -1.21 6.03 -1.92
C ASP A 211 -1.80 4.62 -1.90
N LYS A 212 -0.96 3.65 -1.52
CA LYS A 212 -1.35 2.24 -1.48
C LYS A 212 -2.58 1.98 -0.61
N ASP A 213 -2.78 2.74 0.47
CA ASP A 213 -3.87 2.48 1.41
C ASP A 213 -5.20 2.87 0.75
N PHE A 214 -5.23 3.98 -0.01
CA PHE A 214 -6.37 4.34 -0.87
C PHE A 214 -6.55 3.40 -2.06
N ALA A 215 -5.48 2.94 -2.71
CA ALA A 215 -5.61 1.95 -3.78
C ALA A 215 -6.21 0.63 -3.26
N SER A 216 -5.83 0.24 -2.04
CA SER A 216 -6.36 -0.97 -1.38
C SER A 216 -7.81 -0.79 -0.96
N GLU A 217 -8.16 0.40 -0.46
CA GLU A 217 -9.55 0.75 -0.18
C GLU A 217 -10.41 0.70 -1.44
N LYS A 218 -9.97 1.34 -2.53
CA LYS A 218 -10.69 1.31 -3.81
C LYS A 218 -10.81 -0.11 -4.35
N LEU A 219 -9.78 -0.95 -4.19
CA LEU A 219 -9.86 -2.37 -4.54
C LEU A 219 -10.94 -3.08 -3.71
N ALA A 220 -10.91 -2.90 -2.39
CA ALA A 220 -11.84 -3.52 -1.46
C ALA A 220 -13.30 -3.13 -1.75
N GLU A 221 -13.54 -1.87 -2.09
CA GLU A 221 -14.83 -1.39 -2.58
C GLU A 221 -15.27 -2.16 -3.84
N LEU A 222 -14.45 -2.15 -4.88
CA LEU A 222 -14.79 -2.67 -6.21
C LEU A 222 -15.01 -4.19 -6.26
N ILE A 223 -14.40 -4.94 -5.34
CA ILE A 223 -14.52 -6.41 -5.29
C ILE A 223 -15.52 -6.93 -4.27
N ASP A 224 -16.26 -6.02 -3.63
CA ASP A 224 -17.19 -6.32 -2.55
C ASP A 224 -16.54 -6.98 -1.33
N ALA A 225 -15.39 -6.48 -0.88
CA ALA A 225 -14.73 -7.00 0.31
C ALA A 225 -15.57 -6.75 1.57
N ASP A 226 -15.46 -7.68 2.52
CA ASP A 226 -16.12 -7.60 3.83
C ASP A 226 -15.22 -6.93 4.87
N LEU A 227 -13.90 -6.97 4.65
CA LEU A 227 -12.90 -6.43 5.55
C LEU A 227 -11.73 -5.82 4.77
N LEU A 228 -11.35 -4.60 5.14
CA LEU A 228 -10.08 -3.98 4.75
C LEU A 228 -9.14 -4.02 5.96
N VAL A 229 -7.98 -4.65 5.82
CA VAL A 229 -6.93 -4.69 6.85
C VAL A 229 -5.73 -3.89 6.36
N ILE A 230 -5.35 -2.85 7.09
CA ILE A 230 -4.15 -2.06 6.80
C ILE A 230 -3.07 -2.43 7.81
N LEU A 231 -2.00 -3.06 7.34
CA LEU A 231 -0.88 -3.45 8.18
C LEU A 231 0.16 -2.33 8.28
N THR A 232 0.57 -2.02 9.50
CA THR A 232 1.50 -0.94 9.84
C THR A 232 2.42 -1.35 11.00
N GLY A 233 3.32 -0.47 11.43
CA GLY A 233 4.29 -0.75 12.50
C GLY A 233 3.76 -0.62 13.92
N VAL A 234 2.44 -0.58 14.14
CA VAL A 234 1.81 -0.43 15.45
C VAL A 234 0.61 -1.35 15.57
N GLU A 235 0.40 -1.94 16.75
CA GLU A 235 -0.72 -2.85 17.02
C GLU A 235 -2.07 -2.13 16.93
N ASN A 236 -2.13 -0.86 17.34
CA ASN A 236 -3.32 -0.03 17.35
C ASN A 236 -2.98 1.40 16.92
N VAL A 237 -4.01 2.14 16.52
CA VAL A 237 -3.98 3.59 16.36
C VAL A 237 -4.13 4.24 17.74
N TYR A 238 -3.49 5.40 17.93
CA TYR A 238 -3.54 6.16 19.17
C TYR A 238 -3.93 7.61 18.90
N ILE A 239 -4.65 8.22 19.83
CA ILE A 239 -4.75 9.68 19.97
C ILE A 239 -3.76 10.16 21.03
N ASN A 240 -3.35 11.43 20.96
CA ASN A 240 -2.27 12.01 21.74
C ASN A 240 -0.99 11.15 21.65
N TYR A 241 -0.65 10.70 20.44
CA TYR A 241 0.48 9.80 20.21
C TYR A 241 1.79 10.42 20.72
N ASN A 242 2.58 9.62 21.45
CA ASN A 242 3.80 10.02 22.17
C ASN A 242 3.61 11.12 23.24
N GLN A 243 2.39 11.30 23.76
CA GLN A 243 2.11 12.23 24.86
C GLN A 243 1.72 11.48 26.14
N PRO A 244 1.82 12.10 27.33
CA PRO A 244 1.48 11.44 28.61
C PRO A 244 0.03 10.92 28.70
N ASN A 245 -0.89 11.53 27.96
CA ASN A 245 -2.30 11.15 27.87
C ASN A 245 -2.62 10.35 26.60
N GLN A 246 -1.63 9.64 26.03
CA GLN A 246 -1.83 8.74 24.90
C GLN A 246 -2.94 7.73 25.19
N LYS A 247 -3.89 7.62 24.27
CA LYS A 247 -5.00 6.68 24.37
C LYS A 247 -5.06 5.79 23.14
N LYS A 248 -5.10 4.48 23.39
CA LYS A 248 -5.27 3.44 22.38
C LYS A 248 -6.70 3.44 21.85
N LEU A 249 -6.86 3.38 20.53
CA LEU A 249 -8.15 3.19 19.86
C LEU A 249 -8.37 1.70 19.58
N GLU A 250 -9.44 1.13 20.14
CA GLU A 250 -9.88 -0.25 19.86
C GLU A 250 -11.00 -0.18 18.82
N GLN A 251 -12.26 -0.42 19.20
CA GLN A 251 -13.38 -0.16 18.30
C GLN A 251 -13.74 1.33 18.29
N VAL A 252 -13.85 1.92 17.10
CA VAL A 252 -14.19 3.33 16.88
C VAL A 252 -15.13 3.48 15.69
N THR A 253 -15.99 4.49 15.72
CA THR A 253 -16.86 4.84 14.60
C THR A 253 -16.18 5.81 13.63
N VAL A 254 -16.67 5.86 12.39
CA VAL A 254 -16.27 6.88 11.41
C VAL A 254 -16.44 8.29 11.99
N SER A 255 -17.56 8.56 12.67
CA SER A 255 -17.85 9.88 13.25
C SER A 255 -16.89 10.31 14.37
N GLU A 256 -16.32 9.36 15.11
CA GLU A 256 -15.29 9.64 16.11
C GLU A 256 -13.95 9.95 15.46
N LEU A 257 -13.60 9.20 14.41
CA LEU A 257 -12.36 9.43 13.67
C LEU A 257 -12.35 10.78 12.95
N GLU A 258 -13.48 11.21 12.38
CA GLU A 258 -13.60 12.56 11.78
C GLU A 258 -13.28 13.67 12.78
N LYS A 259 -13.78 13.55 14.02
CA LYS A 259 -13.44 14.50 15.09
C LYS A 259 -11.94 14.49 15.40
N TYR A 260 -11.33 13.30 15.48
CA TYR A 260 -9.89 13.19 15.72
C TYR A 260 -9.03 13.70 14.55
N ILE A 261 -9.53 13.60 13.31
CA ILE A 261 -8.90 14.23 12.14
C ILE A 261 -8.95 15.75 12.26
N ASP A 262 -10.11 16.33 12.61
CA ASP A 262 -10.26 17.78 12.82
C ASP A 262 -9.36 18.31 13.95
N GLU A 263 -9.17 17.48 14.99
CA GLU A 263 -8.23 17.73 16.09
C GLU A 263 -6.76 17.49 15.72
N LYS A 264 -6.46 17.06 14.48
CA LYS A 264 -5.11 16.76 13.98
C LYS A 264 -4.36 15.70 14.79
N GLN A 265 -5.08 14.69 15.28
CA GLN A 265 -4.51 13.60 16.09
C GLN A 265 -3.62 12.64 15.28
N PHE A 266 -3.75 12.63 13.95
CA PHE A 266 -3.06 11.70 13.06
C PHE A 266 -2.05 12.41 12.15
N ALA A 267 -0.82 11.89 12.10
CA ALA A 267 0.25 12.48 11.29
C ALA A 267 0.01 12.30 9.78
N ALA A 268 0.12 13.41 9.02
CA ALA A 268 -0.19 13.48 7.59
C ALA A 268 0.64 12.53 6.70
N GLY A 269 1.90 12.25 7.08
CA GLY A 269 2.80 11.39 6.31
C GLY A 269 2.73 9.89 6.63
N SER A 270 1.90 9.47 7.60
CA SER A 270 1.90 8.08 8.06
C SER A 270 0.50 7.57 8.43
N MET A 271 -0.08 8.04 9.52
CA MET A 271 -1.33 7.49 10.07
C MET A 271 -2.58 8.10 9.43
N LEU A 272 -2.55 9.39 9.06
CA LEU A 272 -3.73 10.05 8.51
C LEU A 272 -4.23 9.38 7.21
N PRO A 273 -3.38 9.06 6.21
CA PRO A 273 -3.88 8.37 5.00
C PRO A 273 -4.52 7.01 5.30
N LYS A 274 -4.05 6.29 6.32
CA LYS A 274 -4.62 5.01 6.76
C LYS A 274 -6.03 5.18 7.33
N ILE A 275 -6.19 6.20 8.18
CA ILE A 275 -7.48 6.53 8.79
C ILE A 275 -8.46 7.00 7.72
N GLU A 276 -8.03 7.87 6.82
CA GLU A 276 -8.87 8.35 5.73
C GLU A 276 -9.26 7.22 4.77
N ALA A 277 -8.34 6.30 4.42
CA ALA A 277 -8.67 5.14 3.60
C ALA A 277 -9.65 4.21 4.32
N ALA A 278 -9.37 3.86 5.58
CA ALA A 278 -10.26 3.00 6.36
C ALA A 278 -11.67 3.60 6.55
N THR A 279 -11.76 4.91 6.78
CA THR A 279 -13.06 5.59 6.90
C THR A 279 -13.78 5.72 5.55
N ALA A 280 -13.07 5.95 4.44
CA ALA A 280 -13.66 5.93 3.10
C ALA A 280 -14.30 4.57 2.78
N PHE A 281 -13.57 3.47 3.03
CA PHE A 281 -14.07 2.11 2.83
C PHE A 281 -15.37 1.86 3.58
N VAL A 282 -15.39 2.19 4.88
CA VAL A 282 -16.55 1.94 5.76
C VAL A 282 -17.74 2.84 5.41
N LYS A 283 -17.51 4.05 4.90
CA LYS A 283 -18.58 4.91 4.40
C LYS A 283 -19.23 4.34 3.15
N GLU A 284 -18.42 3.83 2.22
CA GLU A 284 -18.91 3.23 0.98
C GLU A 284 -19.55 1.85 1.21
N ARG A 285 -19.06 1.11 2.23
CA ARG A 285 -19.59 -0.19 2.64
C ARG A 285 -19.96 -0.21 4.13
N PRO A 286 -21.13 0.34 4.54
CA PRO A 286 -21.53 0.45 5.95
C PRO A 286 -21.66 -0.87 6.71
N HIS A 287 -21.81 -1.99 6.01
CA HIS A 287 -21.88 -3.34 6.60
C HIS A 287 -20.50 -3.99 6.76
N ALA A 288 -19.47 -3.46 6.10
CA ALA A 288 -18.10 -3.93 6.19
C ALA A 288 -17.36 -3.26 7.35
N LYS A 289 -16.13 -3.72 7.61
CA LYS A 289 -15.26 -3.13 8.64
C LYS A 289 -13.89 -2.81 8.05
N ALA A 290 -13.18 -1.88 8.65
CA ALA A 290 -11.75 -1.71 8.42
C ALA A 290 -10.98 -1.95 9.71
N ILE A 291 -9.78 -2.53 9.61
CA ILE A 291 -8.88 -2.75 10.75
C ILE A 291 -7.51 -2.18 10.42
N ILE A 292 -6.93 -1.41 11.34
CA ILE A 292 -5.55 -0.96 11.28
C ILE A 292 -4.79 -1.64 12.42
N THR A 293 -3.75 -2.40 12.10
CA THR A 293 -2.95 -3.15 13.08
C THR A 293 -1.57 -3.51 12.55
N SER A 294 -0.78 -4.28 13.30
CA SER A 294 0.53 -4.77 12.87
C SER A 294 0.47 -6.20 12.34
N LEU A 295 1.51 -6.59 11.60
CA LEU A 295 1.64 -7.93 11.03
C LEU A 295 1.64 -9.01 12.13
N GLU A 296 2.38 -8.76 13.22
CA GLU A 296 2.52 -9.67 14.36
C GLU A 296 1.22 -9.83 15.15
N ASN A 297 0.29 -8.88 15.02
CA ASN A 297 -0.99 -8.88 15.72
C ASN A 297 -2.11 -9.60 14.95
N ILE A 298 -1.84 -10.16 13.76
CA ILE A 298 -2.86 -10.84 12.93
C ILE A 298 -3.56 -11.97 13.69
N GLY A 299 -2.80 -12.84 14.40
CA GLY A 299 -3.42 -13.94 15.14
C GLY A 299 -4.40 -13.44 16.22
N ALA A 300 -3.99 -12.43 16.99
CA ALA A 300 -4.86 -11.81 17.99
C ALA A 300 -6.03 -11.02 17.36
N MET A 301 -5.84 -10.47 16.16
CA MET A 301 -6.92 -9.82 15.39
C MET A 301 -7.98 -10.85 15.00
N LEU A 302 -7.58 -12.01 14.46
CA LEU A 302 -8.49 -13.07 14.04
C LEU A 302 -9.20 -13.73 15.22
N GLU A 303 -8.49 -14.03 16.31
CA GLU A 303 -9.07 -14.73 17.47
C GLU A 303 -10.02 -13.87 18.31
N ARG A 304 -9.68 -12.60 18.53
CA ARG A 304 -10.37 -11.73 19.51
C ARG A 304 -10.64 -10.31 19.04
N GLY A 305 -10.42 -10.00 17.77
CA GLY A 305 -10.68 -8.67 17.22
C GLY A 305 -9.70 -7.59 17.71
N ALA A 306 -8.45 -7.95 17.99
CA ALA A 306 -7.40 -6.99 18.34
C ALA A 306 -7.10 -6.00 17.19
N GLY A 307 -6.53 -4.83 17.53
CA GLY A 307 -6.28 -3.74 16.58
C GLY A 307 -7.30 -2.61 16.70
N THR A 308 -7.21 -1.61 15.81
CA THR A 308 -8.20 -0.54 15.73
C THR A 308 -9.27 -0.92 14.72
N VAL A 309 -10.47 -1.23 15.20
CA VAL A 309 -11.61 -1.68 14.39
C VAL A 309 -12.52 -0.50 14.09
N ILE A 310 -12.73 -0.22 12.82
CA ILE A 310 -13.46 0.94 12.31
C ILE A 310 -14.79 0.47 11.73
N VAL A 311 -15.89 1.08 12.20
CA VAL A 311 -17.27 0.75 11.82
C VAL A 311 -18.08 2.01 11.51
N ALA A 312 -19.18 1.91 10.77
CA ALA A 312 -19.93 3.07 10.27
C ALA A 312 -20.49 3.96 11.39
N GLY A 313 -21.10 3.34 12.41
CA GLY A 313 -21.82 4.02 13.50
C GLY A 313 -23.32 3.79 13.44
#